data_AF-A0A259L5P7-F1
#
_entry.id   AF-A0A259L5P7-F1
#
_cell.length_a   1.000
_cell.length_b   1.000
_cell.length_c   1.000
_cell.angle_alpha   90.00
_cell.angle_beta   90.00
_cell.angle_gamma   90.00
#
_symmetry.space_group_name_H-M   'P 1'
#
loop_
_entity.id
_entity.type
_entity.pdbx_description
1 polymer ?
#
loop_
_entity_poly.entity_id
_entity_poly.type
_entity_poly.pdbx_seq_one_letter_code
_entity_poly.pdbx_strand_id
1 'polypeptide(L)'
;MTQAWFVLRSCYENPSGQHLETEGVADARFHMAIAEASHNLVMLHTMRNLFNMLKNNIVTNIGGMYSKEAKTREGLIDQHQRLFDAIMEGRADDARAIAAEHISFVQQTISEQTESVRRRERATLRRDTRPDAEQA
;
A
#
# COMPACT_ATOMS: atom_id res chain seq x y z
N MET A 1 -15.99 11.27 0.83
CA MET A 1 -14.64 11.23 0.22
C MET A 1 -13.66 12.18 0.92
N THR A 2 -13.89 13.49 0.93
CA THR A 2 -12.99 14.51 1.49
C THR A 2 -12.51 14.26 2.92
N GLN A 3 -13.42 13.85 3.83
CA GLN A 3 -13.04 13.51 5.20
C GLN A 3 -12.06 12.31 5.25
N ALA A 4 -12.30 11.28 4.43
CA ALA A 4 -11.44 10.10 4.38
C ALA A 4 -10.04 10.44 3.85
N TRP A 5 -9.96 11.35 2.86
CA TRP A 5 -8.69 11.89 2.36
C TRP A 5 -7.88 12.58 3.46
N PHE A 6 -8.49 13.49 4.23
CA PHE A 6 -7.76 14.21 5.29
C PHE A 6 -7.26 13.29 6.40
N VAL A 7 -8.04 12.26 6.75
CA VAL A 7 -7.59 11.24 7.70
C VAL A 7 -6.37 10.50 7.16
N LEU A 8 -6.43 10.00 5.91
CA LEU A 8 -5.31 9.33 5.26
C LEU A 8 -4.05 10.22 5.23
N ARG A 9 -4.19 11.46 4.75
CA ARG A 9 -3.09 12.42 4.67
C ARG A 9 -2.44 12.68 6.04
N SER A 10 -3.25 12.85 7.09
CA SER A 10 -2.73 13.07 8.45
C SER A 10 -1.91 11.88 8.99
N CYS A 11 -2.26 10.65 8.61
CA CYS A 11 -1.48 9.46 8.95
C CYS A 11 -0.11 9.50 8.26
N TYR A 12 -0.04 10.00 7.03
CA TYR A 12 1.21 10.17 6.29
C TYR A 12 2.09 11.31 6.82
N GLU A 13 1.51 12.44 7.23
CA GLU A 13 2.25 13.59 7.77
C GLU A 13 2.80 13.37 9.19
N ASN A 14 2.17 12.51 10.00
CA ASN A 14 2.59 12.22 11.37
C ASN A 14 2.97 10.74 11.56
N PRO A 15 4.15 10.30 11.07
CA PRO A 15 4.62 8.94 11.23
C PRO A 15 5.06 8.69 12.68
N SER A 16 4.11 8.57 13.60
CA SER A 16 4.39 7.96 14.91
C SER A 16 4.53 6.46 14.67
N GLY A 17 5.67 5.88 15.02
CA GLY A 17 6.01 4.46 14.78
C GLY A 17 5.05 3.43 15.42
N GLN A 18 3.96 3.87 16.04
CA GLN A 18 2.94 3.05 16.71
C GLN A 18 1.69 2.79 15.85
N HIS A 19 1.59 3.33 14.63
CA HIS A 19 0.27 3.42 13.97
C HIS A 19 0.22 2.98 12.49
N LEU A 20 0.95 1.93 12.15
CA LEU A 20 0.88 1.24 10.85
C LEU A 20 -0.50 0.67 10.53
N GLU A 21 -1.17 0.14 11.55
CA GLU A 21 -2.52 -0.40 11.42
C GLU A 21 -3.51 0.71 11.06
N THR A 22 -3.38 1.90 11.67
CA THR A 22 -4.25 3.04 11.34
C THR A 22 -3.98 3.61 9.96
N GLU A 23 -2.73 3.58 9.47
CA GLU A 23 -2.44 3.97 8.08
C GLU A 23 -3.16 3.05 7.10
N GLY A 24 -3.06 1.73 7.29
CA GLY A 24 -3.76 0.76 6.45
C GLY A 24 -5.29 0.86 6.53
N VAL A 25 -5.84 1.17 7.72
CA VAL A 25 -7.28 1.43 7.89
C VAL A 25 -7.70 2.73 7.19
N ALA A 26 -6.89 3.78 7.26
CA ALA A 26 -7.18 5.05 6.61
C ALA A 26 -7.12 4.92 5.08
N ASP A 27 -6.15 4.18 4.55
CA ASP A 27 -6.02 3.86 3.13
C ASP A 27 -7.26 3.12 2.61
N ALA A 28 -7.67 2.05 3.32
CA ALA A 28 -8.87 1.30 2.98
C ALA A 28 -10.14 2.17 2.97
N ARG A 29 -10.28 3.05 3.96
CA ARG A 29 -11.41 3.98 4.06
C ARG A 29 -11.42 4.98 2.89
N PHE A 30 -10.27 5.45 2.44
CA PHE A 30 -10.17 6.35 1.30
C PHE A 30 -10.65 5.65 0.01
N HIS A 31 -10.15 4.46 -0.29
CA HIS A 31 -10.58 3.69 -1.46
C HIS A 31 -12.08 3.35 -1.44
N MET A 32 -12.62 2.99 -0.27
CA MET A 32 -14.05 2.78 -0.08
C MET A 32 -14.86 4.04 -0.36
N ALA A 33 -14.40 5.20 0.12
CA ALA A 33 -15.09 6.47 -0.11
C ALA A 33 -15.09 6.88 -1.60
N ILE A 34 -14.06 6.52 -2.37
CA ILE A 34 -14.04 6.69 -3.84
C ILE A 34 -15.08 5.76 -4.48
N ALA A 35 -15.09 4.48 -4.10
CA ALA A 35 -16.05 3.51 -4.65
C ALA A 35 -17.51 3.91 -4.37
N GLU A 36 -17.81 4.43 -3.18
CA GLU A 36 -19.12 4.96 -2.84
C GLU A 36 -19.47 6.21 -3.67
N ALA A 37 -18.53 7.14 -3.83
CA ALA A 37 -18.72 8.35 -4.64
C ALA A 37 -18.92 8.06 -6.14
N SER A 38 -18.41 6.92 -6.63
CA SER A 38 -18.61 6.51 -8.03
C SER A 38 -20.06 6.10 -8.36
N HIS A 39 -20.89 5.87 -7.35
CA HIS A 39 -22.24 5.30 -7.48
C HIS A 39 -22.28 3.97 -8.29
N ASN A 40 -21.15 3.26 -8.39
CA ASN A 40 -21.04 1.98 -9.06
C ASN A 40 -21.17 0.85 -8.03
N LEU A 41 -22.35 0.25 -7.95
CA LEU A 41 -22.66 -0.81 -6.97
C LEU A 41 -21.77 -2.05 -7.12
N VAL A 42 -21.38 -2.40 -8.35
CA VAL A 42 -20.48 -3.53 -8.62
C VAL A 42 -19.09 -3.22 -8.06
N MET A 43 -18.54 -2.03 -8.35
CA MET A 43 -17.25 -1.60 -7.82
C MET A 43 -17.27 -1.54 -6.29
N LEU A 44 -18.33 -1.00 -5.70
CA LEU A 44 -18.49 -0.91 -4.26
C LEU A 44 -18.54 -2.30 -3.60
N HIS A 45 -19.29 -3.23 -4.17
CA HIS A 45 -19.36 -4.60 -3.66
C HIS A 45 -18.02 -5.32 -3.78
N THR A 46 -17.35 -5.20 -4.93
CA THR A 46 -16.01 -5.74 -5.16
C THR A 46 -15.00 -5.20 -4.16
N MET A 47 -14.97 -3.88 -3.95
CA MET A 47 -14.07 -3.24 -2.99
C MET A 47 -14.32 -3.73 -1.56
N ARG A 48 -15.57 -3.87 -1.11
CA ARG A 48 -15.88 -4.40 0.24
C ARG A 48 -15.35 -5.82 0.42
N ASN A 49 -15.55 -6.69 -0.58
CA ASN A 49 -15.08 -8.08 -0.50
C ASN A 49 -13.55 -8.15 -0.51
N LEU A 50 -12.91 -7.39 -1.40
CA LEU A 50 -11.45 -7.28 -1.45
C LEU A 50 -10.91 -6.78 -0.13
N PHE A 51 -11.43 -5.68 0.43
CA PHE A 51 -11.00 -5.17 1.73
C PHE A 51 -11.25 -6.12 2.89
N ASN A 52 -12.32 -6.92 2.88
CA ASN A 52 -12.54 -7.93 3.91
C ASN A 52 -11.51 -9.06 3.84
N MET A 53 -11.15 -9.52 2.64
CA MET A 53 -10.07 -10.50 2.43
C MET A 53 -8.70 -9.90 2.77
N LEU A 54 -8.50 -8.65 2.36
CA LEU A 54 -7.30 -7.89 2.60
C LEU A 54 -7.17 -7.50 4.07
N LYS A 55 -8.22 -7.28 4.87
CA LYS A 55 -8.10 -6.92 6.30
C LYS A 55 -7.30 -7.97 7.08
N ASN A 56 -7.44 -9.25 6.72
CA ASN A 56 -6.66 -10.35 7.29
C ASN A 56 -5.19 -10.38 6.78
N ASN A 57 -4.90 -9.67 5.69
CA ASN A 57 -3.58 -9.52 5.07
C ASN A 57 -3.00 -8.09 5.18
N ILE A 58 -3.76 -7.04 5.49
CA ILE A 58 -3.30 -5.65 5.48
C ILE A 58 -2.63 -5.36 6.82
N VAL A 59 -3.17 -5.91 7.91
CA VAL A 59 -2.56 -5.87 9.25
C VAL A 59 -1.24 -6.65 9.28
N THR A 60 -1.07 -7.68 8.43
CA THR A 60 0.12 -8.53 8.37
C THR A 60 1.09 -8.21 7.22
N ASN A 61 0.62 -7.66 6.11
CA ASN A 61 1.36 -7.57 4.85
C ASN A 61 1.41 -6.13 4.27
N ILE A 62 0.40 -5.29 4.43
CA ILE A 62 0.44 -3.90 3.87
C ILE A 62 0.95 -2.91 4.92
N GLY A 63 0.33 -2.82 6.10
CA GLY A 63 0.76 -1.93 7.17
C GLY A 63 2.18 -2.23 7.67
N GLY A 64 2.61 -3.49 7.65
CA GLY A 64 3.96 -3.89 8.10
C GLY A 64 5.07 -3.75 7.05
N MET A 65 4.75 -3.77 5.74
CA MET A 65 5.78 -3.89 4.69
C MET A 65 6.10 -2.57 3.97
N TYR A 66 5.15 -1.66 3.77
CA TYR A 66 5.42 -0.36 3.11
C TYR A 66 6.20 0.62 3.98
N SER A 67 6.11 0.45 5.30
CA SER A 67 6.55 1.46 6.27
C SER A 67 8.04 1.53 6.53
N LYS A 68 8.83 0.60 6.01
CA LYS A 68 10.28 0.61 6.23
C LYS A 68 11.04 1.52 5.27
N GLU A 69 10.46 1.85 4.10
CA GLU A 69 11.14 2.63 3.07
C GLU A 69 10.42 3.97 2.84
N ALA A 70 10.99 5.05 3.40
CA ALA A 70 10.43 6.40 3.34
C ALA A 70 10.03 6.84 1.92
N LYS A 71 10.86 6.51 0.92
CA LYS A 71 10.62 6.84 -0.50
C LYS A 71 9.35 6.20 -1.06
N THR A 72 9.07 4.95 -0.70
CA THR A 72 7.87 4.22 -1.14
C THR A 72 6.63 4.87 -0.55
N ARG A 73 6.71 5.26 0.73
CA ARG A 73 5.63 5.93 1.45
C ARG A 73 5.33 7.32 0.86
N GLU A 74 6.37 8.10 0.56
CA GLU A 74 6.24 9.39 -0.14
C GLU A 74 5.58 9.22 -1.51
N GLY A 75 5.97 8.20 -2.28
CA GLY A 75 5.37 7.91 -3.58
C GLY A 75 3.89 7.50 -3.49
N LEU A 76 3.48 6.79 -2.45
CA LEU A 76 2.08 6.40 -2.25
C LEU A 76 1.19 7.62 -2.00
N ILE A 77 1.58 8.49 -1.05
CA ILE A 77 0.75 9.65 -0.71
C ILE A 77 0.66 10.67 -1.84
N ASP A 78 1.72 10.84 -2.64
CA ASP A 78 1.69 11.66 -3.85
C ASP A 78 0.65 11.13 -4.85
N GLN A 79 0.66 9.82 -5.11
CA GLN A 79 -0.31 9.20 -6.02
C GLN A 79 -1.75 9.32 -5.50
N HIS A 80 -1.98 9.15 -4.19
CA HIS A 80 -3.30 9.37 -3.60
C HIS A 80 -3.77 10.82 -3.68
N GLN A 81 -2.88 11.80 -3.45
CA GLN A 81 -3.17 13.23 -3.58
C GLN A 81 -3.55 13.56 -5.03
N ARG A 82 -2.74 13.13 -6.01
CA ARG A 82 -3.04 13.30 -7.45
C ARG A 82 -4.40 12.70 -7.82
N LEU A 83 -4.72 11.52 -7.31
CA LEU A 83 -6.01 10.86 -7.54
C LEU A 83 -7.16 11.65 -6.91
N PHE A 84 -7.00 12.09 -5.66
CA PHE A 84 -7.98 12.90 -4.96
C PHE A 84 -8.30 14.19 -5.74
N ASP A 85 -7.26 14.91 -6.17
CA ASP A 85 -7.40 16.15 -6.92
C ASP A 85 -8.10 15.91 -8.26
N ALA A 86 -7.69 14.89 -9.02
CA ALA A 86 -8.35 14.54 -10.28
C ALA A 86 -9.85 14.24 -10.10
N ILE A 87 -10.23 13.53 -9.03
CA ILE A 87 -11.65 13.23 -8.74
C ILE A 87 -12.39 14.51 -8.34
N MET A 88 -11.82 15.32 -7.45
CA MET A 88 -12.45 16.56 -6.97
C MET A 88 -12.63 17.59 -8.09
N GLU A 89 -11.72 17.61 -9.05
CA GLU A 89 -11.77 18.49 -10.23
C GLU A 89 -12.59 17.89 -11.39
N GLY A 90 -13.16 16.69 -11.23
CA GLY A 90 -14.00 16.04 -12.25
C GLY A 90 -13.24 15.50 -13.47
N ARG A 91 -11.91 15.32 -13.36
CA ARG A 91 -11.04 14.79 -14.43
C ARG A 91 -11.09 13.26 -14.44
N ALA A 92 -12.16 12.70 -15.00
CA ALA A 92 -12.43 11.26 -14.95
C ALA A 92 -11.35 10.38 -15.63
N ASP A 93 -10.84 10.80 -16.79
CA ASP A 93 -9.81 10.02 -17.51
C ASP A 93 -8.46 10.06 -16.78
N ASP A 94 -8.09 11.21 -16.21
CA ASP A 94 -6.91 11.35 -15.36
C ASP A 94 -7.03 10.48 -14.12
N ALA A 95 -8.18 10.52 -13.43
CA ALA A 95 -8.43 9.69 -12.25
C ALA A 95 -8.30 8.20 -12.58
N ARG A 96 -8.77 7.77 -13.76
CA ARG A 96 -8.61 6.39 -14.24
C ARG A 96 -7.13 6.05 -14.48
N ALA A 97 -6.39 6.92 -15.16
CA ALA A 97 -4.97 6.71 -15.44
C ALA A 97 -4.15 6.64 -14.15
N ILE A 98 -4.34 7.59 -13.24
CA ILE A 98 -3.64 7.64 -11.94
C ILE A 98 -3.98 6.41 -11.09
N ALA A 99 -5.24 5.96 -11.07
CA ALA A 99 -5.61 4.74 -10.36
C ALA A 99 -4.91 3.49 -10.94
N ALA A 100 -4.77 3.40 -12.27
CA ALA A 100 -4.05 2.30 -12.91
C ALA A 100 -2.53 2.34 -12.61
N GLU A 101 -1.92 3.53 -12.64
CA GLU A 101 -0.54 3.77 -12.21
C GLU A 101 -0.35 3.32 -10.76
N HIS A 102 -1.26 3.71 -9.88
CA HIS A 102 -1.23 3.35 -8.46
C HIS A 102 -1.23 1.85 -8.21
N ILE A 103 -2.14 1.11 -8.86
CA ILE A 103 -2.18 -0.35 -8.73
C ILE A 103 -0.88 -0.99 -9.26
N SER A 104 -0.35 -0.48 -10.37
CA SER A 104 0.91 -0.99 -10.95
C SER A 104 2.10 -0.75 -10.01
N PHE A 105 2.19 0.44 -9.43
CA PHE A 105 3.21 0.81 -8.45
C PHE A 105 3.16 -0.09 -7.20
N VAL A 106 1.96 -0.29 -6.65
CA VAL A 106 1.73 -1.17 -5.50
C VAL A 106 2.14 -2.61 -5.82
N GLN A 107 1.74 -3.14 -6.97
CA GLN A 107 2.12 -4.48 -7.42
C GLN A 107 3.64 -4.65 -7.55
N GLN A 108 4.31 -3.70 -8.19
CA GLN A 108 5.76 -3.71 -8.34
C GLN A 108 6.46 -3.70 -6.98
N THR A 109 6.03 -2.82 -6.07
CA THR A 109 6.59 -2.71 -4.72
C THR A 109 6.46 -4.02 -3.95
N ILE A 110 5.30 -4.68 -4.01
CA ILE A 110 5.10 -6.00 -3.37
C ILE A 110 6.04 -7.05 -3.96
N SER A 111 6.18 -7.07 -5.28
CA SER A 111 7.04 -8.04 -5.98
C SER A 111 8.52 -7.86 -5.59
N GLU A 112 9.03 -6.63 -5.64
CA GLU A 112 10.41 -6.30 -5.29
C GLU A 112 10.72 -6.66 -3.84
N GLN A 113 9.81 -6.36 -2.91
CA GLN A 113 9.97 -6.71 -1.51
C GLN A 113 9.98 -8.23 -1.30
N THR A 114 9.06 -8.95 -1.94
CA THR A 114 8.99 -10.42 -1.88
C THR A 114 10.28 -11.06 -2.38
N GLU A 115 10.83 -10.56 -3.50
CA GLU A 115 12.11 -11.01 -4.02
C GLU A 115 13.28 -10.69 -3.09
N SER A 116 13.26 -9.51 -2.46
CA SER A 116 14.29 -9.10 -1.49
C SER A 116 14.30 -10.02 -0.26
N VAL A 117 13.13 -10.37 0.28
CA VAL A 117 12.98 -11.29 1.42
C VAL A 117 13.51 -12.67 1.03
N ARG A 118 13.05 -13.23 -0.10
CA ARG A 118 13.54 -14.51 -0.60
C ARG A 118 15.06 -14.51 -0.82
N ARG A 119 15.64 -13.40 -1.29
CA ARG A 119 17.09 -13.25 -1.47
C ARG A 119 17.82 -13.26 -0.13
N ARG A 120 17.30 -12.55 0.88
CA ARG A 120 17.85 -12.53 2.25
C ARG A 120 17.81 -13.91 2.88
N GLU A 121 16.69 -14.62 2.78
CA GLU A 121 16.54 -16.01 3.29
C GLU A 121 17.54 -16.97 2.65
N ARG A 122 17.74 -16.90 1.32
CA ARG A 122 18.77 -17.71 0.65
C ARG A 122 20.19 -17.36 1.11
N ALA A 123 20.47 -16.09 1.36
CA ALA A 123 21.79 -15.66 1.84
C ALA A 123 22.06 -16.13 3.28
N THR A 124 21.06 -16.07 4.17
CA THR A 124 21.18 -16.58 5.54
C THR A 124 21.39 -18.10 5.56
N LEU A 125 20.65 -18.85 4.75
CA LEU A 125 20.82 -20.30 4.63
C LEU A 125 22.21 -20.70 4.11
N ARG A 126 22.78 -19.94 3.15
CA ARG A 126 24.16 -20.16 2.66
C ARG A 126 25.23 -19.86 3.71
N ARG A 127 24.97 -18.91 4.61
CA ARG A 127 25.88 -18.58 5.71
C ARG A 127 25.93 -19.70 6.75
N ASP A 128 24.78 -20.27 7.11
CA ASP A 128 24.70 -21.40 8.06
C ASP A 128 25.24 -22.72 7.48
N THR A 129 25.26 -22.86 6.15
CA THR A 129 25.77 -24.06 5.46
C THR A 129 27.24 -23.97 5.02
N ARG A 130 28.00 -22.95 5.46
CA ARG A 130 29.47 -22.95 5.42
C ARG A 130 30.01 -23.55 6.74
N PRO A 131 30.28 -24.88 6.83
CA PRO A 131 31.09 -25.41 7.91
C PRO A 131 32.54 -24.96 7.74
N ASP A 132 33.27 -24.97 8.85
CA ASP A 132 34.67 -24.58 9.05
C ASP A 132 35.68 -25.21 8.05
N ALA A 133 35.64 -24.83 6.77
CA ALA A 133 36.62 -25.23 5.76
C ALA A 133 37.83 -24.28 5.70
N GLU A 134 38.18 -23.65 6.82
CA GLU A 134 39.29 -22.69 6.94
C GLU A 134 40.02 -22.86 8.29
N GLN A 135 40.22 -24.11 8.71
CA GLN A 135 41.21 -24.50 9.72
C GLN A 135 41.85 -25.85 9.31
N ALA A 136 42.66 -25.83 8.25
CA ALA A 136 43.60 -26.91 7.91
C ALA A 136 44.87 -26.31 7.32
#